data_AF-A0A0H4BGS4-F1
#
_entry.id   AF-A0A0H4BGS4-F1
#
_cell.length_a   1.000
_cell.length_b   1.000
_cell.length_c   1.000
_cell.angle_alpha   90.00
_cell.angle_beta   90.00
_cell.angle_gamma   90.00
#
_symmetry.space_group_name_H-M   'P 1'
#
loop_
_entity.id
_entity.type
_entity.pdbx_description
1 polymer ?
#
loop_
_entity_poly.entity_id
_entity_poly.type
_entity_poly.pdbx_seq_one_letter_code
_entity_poly.pdbx_strand_id
1 'polypeptide(L)' 'MGEARRRNSQGLPPKQRKPDPKDSERIVAWLPLTRSQSQQFVALTTRGAWIGIGALVVFWIVVRFIGPAAGWWTLADTP' A
#
# COMPACT_ATOMS: atom_id res chain seq x y z
N MET A 1 -27.86 -1.12 18.40
CA MET A 1 -27.05 -2.19 19.04
C MET A 1 -27.93 -3.42 19.23
N GLY A 2 -27.66 -4.64 18.78
CA GLY A 2 -26.53 -5.20 18.08
C GLY A 2 -26.89 -6.63 17.71
N GLU A 3 -27.05 -6.89 16.42
CA GLU A 3 -26.96 -8.24 15.87
C GLU A 3 -25.56 -8.83 16.12
N ALA A 4 -24.53 -7.98 16.13
CA ALA A 4 -23.19 -8.32 16.59
C ALA A 4 -23.16 -8.72 18.08
N ARG A 5 -23.88 -7.98 18.94
CA ARG A 5 -23.97 -8.27 20.39
C ARG A 5 -24.79 -9.55 20.64
N ARG A 6 -25.82 -9.80 19.85
CA ARG A 6 -26.65 -11.03 19.87
C ARG A 6 -25.89 -12.27 19.41
N ARG A 7 -25.02 -12.16 18.39
CA ARG A 7 -24.14 -13.26 17.97
C ARG A 7 -23.05 -13.54 19.00
N ASN A 8 -22.48 -12.49 19.59
CA ASN A 8 -21.48 -12.61 20.64
C ASN A 8 -22.06 -13.32 21.89
N SER A 9 -23.31 -13.02 22.27
CA SER A 9 -24.00 -13.74 23.35
C SER A 9 -24.38 -15.18 23.01
N GLN A 10 -24.42 -15.54 21.72
CA GLN A 10 -24.68 -16.90 21.25
C GLN A 10 -23.39 -17.68 20.94
N GLY A 11 -22.21 -17.10 21.19
CA GLY A 11 -20.92 -17.71 20.88
C GLY A 11 -20.65 -17.91 19.39
N LEU A 12 -21.46 -17.30 18.51
CA LEU A 12 -21.24 -17.40 17.07
C LEU A 12 -20.11 -16.46 16.63
N PRO A 13 -19.18 -16.93 15.79
CA PRO A 13 -18.13 -16.08 15.23
C PRO A 13 -18.74 -14.88 14.48
N PRO A 14 -18.05 -13.73 14.48
CA PRO A 14 -18.50 -12.54 13.76
C PRO A 14 -18.76 -12.88 12.29
N LYS A 15 -19.81 -12.29 11.71
CA LYS A 15 -20.18 -12.53 10.31
C LYS A 15 -18.98 -12.19 9.43
N GLN A 16 -18.31 -13.22 8.89
CA GLN A 16 -17.24 -13.01 7.94
C GLN A 16 -17.83 -12.27 6.73
N ARG A 17 -17.20 -11.15 6.35
CA ARG A 17 -17.53 -10.46 5.10
C ARG A 17 -17.32 -11.48 3.99
N LYS A 18 -18.41 -11.98 3.41
CA LYS A 18 -18.33 -12.72 2.14
C LYS A 18 -17.74 -11.75 1.11
N PRO A 19 -16.70 -12.16 0.36
CA PRO A 19 -16.18 -11.33 -0.72
C PRO A 19 -17.33 -10.96 -1.66
N ASP A 20 -17.40 -9.70 -2.04
CA ASP A 20 -18.49 -9.16 -2.85
C ASP A 20 -18.45 -9.86 -4.23
N PRO A 21 -19.55 -10.39 -4.78
CA PRO A 21 -19.53 -11.11 -6.06
C PRO A 21 -18.91 -10.31 -7.22
N LYS A 22 -18.88 -8.97 -7.09
CA LYS A 22 -18.24 -8.03 -8.03
C LYS A 22 -16.71 -8.14 -8.08
N ASP A 23 -16.06 -8.68 -7.05
CA ASP A 23 -14.61 -8.88 -7.01
C ASP A 23 -14.16 -10.03 -7.93
N SER A 24 -15.08 -10.93 -8.27
CA SER A 24 -14.88 -12.08 -9.16
C SER A 24 -15.30 -11.81 -10.61
N GLU A 25 -15.84 -10.62 -10.90
CA GLU A 25 -16.26 -10.24 -12.25
C GLU A 25 -15.00 -10.03 -13.12
N ARG A 26 -14.87 -10.86 -14.16
CA ARG A 26 -13.78 -10.77 -15.13
C ARG A 26 -13.92 -9.44 -15.87
N ILE A 27 -12.83 -8.67 -15.99
CA ILE A 27 -12.85 -7.38 -16.70
C ILE A 27 -13.19 -7.58 -18.18
N VAL A 28 -12.76 -8.70 -18.76
CA VAL A 28 -13.00 -9.12 -20.14
C VAL A 28 -13.16 -10.64 -20.19
N ALA A 29 -14.18 -11.15 -20.89
CA ALA A 29 -14.57 -12.56 -20.85
C ALA A 29 -13.50 -13.54 -21.40
N TRP A 30 -12.60 -13.06 -22.26
CA TRP A 30 -11.57 -13.87 -22.94
C TRP A 30 -10.22 -13.91 -22.21
N LEU A 31 -9.99 -13.03 -21.23
CA LEU A 31 -8.73 -12.94 -20.49
C LEU A 31 -8.98 -13.33 -19.02
N PRO A 32 -8.20 -14.28 -18.46
CA PRO A 32 -8.36 -14.71 -17.07
C PRO A 32 -7.76 -13.68 -16.09
N LEU A 33 -8.13 -12.40 -16.23
CA LEU A 33 -7.84 -11.33 -15.27
C LEU A 33 -9.13 -10.92 -14.56
N THR A 34 -9.24 -11.26 -13.28
CA THR A 34 -10.34 -10.80 -12.43
C THR A 34 -10.08 -9.36 -11.98
N ARG A 35 -11.14 -8.57 -11.76
CA ARG A 35 -10.99 -7.21 -11.21
C ARG A 35 -10.15 -7.17 -9.93
N SER A 36 -10.32 -8.17 -9.09
CA SER A 36 -9.54 -8.34 -7.86
C SER A 36 -8.03 -8.44 -8.10
N GLN A 37 -7.56 -9.13 -9.16
CA GLN A 37 -6.13 -9.24 -9.47
C GLN A 37 -5.53 -7.91 -9.94
N SER A 38 -6.25 -7.18 -10.80
CA SER A 38 -5.81 -5.86 -11.25
C SER A 38 -5.76 -4.85 -10.10
N GLN A 39 -6.77 -4.87 -9.22
CA GLN A 39 -6.79 -3.99 -8.04
C GLN A 39 -5.67 -4.31 -7.06
N GLN A 40 -5.36 -5.59 -6.83
CA GLN A 40 -4.24 -5.99 -5.99
C GLN A 40 -2.90 -5.55 -6.59
N PHE A 41 -2.73 -5.69 -7.91
CA PHE A 41 -1.53 -5.22 -8.60
C PHE A 41 -1.36 -3.70 -8.47
N VAL A 42 -2.41 -2.93 -8.78
CA VAL A 42 -2.39 -1.46 -8.65
C VAL A 42 -2.14 -1.04 -7.19
N ALA A 43 -2.75 -1.72 -6.22
CA ALA A 43 -2.54 -1.42 -4.81
C ALA A 43 -1.08 -1.69 -4.40
N LEU A 44 -0.48 -2.79 -4.87
CA LEU A 44 0.91 -3.12 -4.60
C LEU A 44 1.87 -2.12 -5.24
N THR A 45 1.68 -1.80 -6.52
CA THR A 45 2.54 -0.85 -7.24
C THR A 45 2.39 0.57 -6.69
N THR A 46 1.18 0.99 -6.33
CA THR A 46 0.95 2.29 -5.68
C THR A 46 1.68 2.37 -4.34
N ARG A 47 1.58 1.33 -3.50
CA ARG A 47 2.33 1.27 -2.24
C ARG A 47 3.85 1.30 -2.48
N GLY A 48 4.33 0.53 -3.47
CA GLY A 48 5.74 0.54 -3.87
C GLY A 48 6.22 1.91 -4.34
N ALA A 49 5.39 2.63 -5.11
CA ALA A 49 5.69 3.98 -5.58
C ALA A 49 5.85 4.96 -4.40
N TRP A 50 4.96 4.91 -3.41
CA TRP A 50 5.10 5.73 -2.19
C TRP A 50 6.37 5.42 -1.40
N ILE A 51 6.75 4.14 -1.30
CA ILE A 51 8.02 3.73 -0.68
C ILE A 51 9.20 4.31 -1.48
N GLY A 52 9.17 4.21 -2.82
CA GLY A 52 10.22 4.75 -3.69
C GLY A 52 10.37 6.26 -3.57
N ILE A 53 9.26 7.01 -3.55
CA ILE A 53 9.26 8.45 -3.33
C ILE A 53 9.84 8.78 -1.96
N GLY A 54 9.40 8.10 -0.91
CA GLY A 54 9.93 8.29 0.44
C GLY A 54 11.43 8.02 0.52
N ALA A 55 11.89 6.92 -0.08
CA ALA A 55 13.30 6.57 -0.15
C ALA A 55 14.13 7.61 -0.90
N LEU A 56 13.61 8.15 -2.01
CA LEU A 56 14.27 9.20 -2.78
C LEU A 56 14.42 10.49 -1.97
N VAL A 57 13.37 10.89 -1.23
CA VAL A 57 13.42 12.07 -0.36
C VAL A 57 14.43 11.87 0.77
N VAL A 58 14.42 10.71 1.43
CA VAL A 58 15.40 10.39 2.49
C VAL A 58 16.82 10.40 1.93
N PHE A 59 17.04 9.76 0.79
CA PHE A 59 18.33 9.75 0.12
C PHE A 59 18.80 11.17 -0.21
N TRP A 60 17.92 12.00 -0.76
CA TRP A 60 18.22 13.40 -1.05
C TRP A 60 18.62 14.18 0.21
N ILE A 61 17.92 13.98 1.34
CA ILE A 61 18.28 14.62 2.62
C ILE A 61 19.65 14.13 3.12
N VAL A 62 19.91 12.83 3.05
CA VAL A 62 21.20 12.24 3.45
C VAL A 62 22.33 12.85 2.63
N VAL A 63 22.16 12.90 1.31
CA VAL A 63 23.16 13.45 0.38
C VAL A 63 23.39 14.93 0.63
N ARG A 64 22.32 15.71 0.84
CA ARG A 64 22.38 17.17 0.85
C ARG A 64 22.70 17.78 2.21
N PHE A 65 22.36 17.09 3.31
CA PHE A 65 22.52 17.61 4.67
C PHE A 65 23.40 16.73 5.54
N ILE A 66 23.12 15.42 5.61
CA ILE A 66 23.83 14.53 6.54
C ILE A 66 25.28 14.34 6.12
N GLY A 67 25.54 14.08 4.83
CA GLY A 67 26.89 13.93 4.30
C GLY A 67 27.77 15.16 4.55
N PRO A 68 27.33 16.37 4.17
CA PRO A 68 28.08 17.60 4.47
C PRO A 68 28.24 17.87 5.97
N ALA A 69 27.18 17.69 6.77
CA ALA A 69 27.25 17.92 8.22
C ALA A 69 28.15 16.92 8.96
N ALA A 70 28.22 15.67 8.47
CA ALA A 70 29.13 14.64 8.97
C ALA A 70 30.56 14.77 8.41
N GLY A 71 30.80 15.67 7.45
CA GLY A 71 32.10 15.88 6.82
C GLY A 71 32.51 14.80 5.82
N TRP A 72 31.57 14.00 5.31
CA TRP A 72 31.88 12.93 4.34
C TRP A 72 32.18 13.45 2.93
N TRP A 73 31.52 14.53 2.53
CA TRP A 73 31.79 15.24 1.27
C TRP A 73 31.34 16.70 1.38
N THR A 74 31.89 17.54 0.50
CA THR A 74 31.44 18.91 0.33
C THR A 74 30.62 19.03 -0.94
N LEU A 75 29.73 20.01 -0.97
CA LEU A 75 28.92 20.30 -2.16
C LEU A 75 29.76 21.16 -3.10
N ALA A 76 29.78 20.82 -4.39
CA ALA A 76 30.54 21.58 -5.38
C ALA A 76 29.92 22.96 -5.65
N ASP A 77 28.62 23.12 -5.34
CA ASP A 77 27.82 24.28 -5.74
C ASP A 77 27.83 25.40 -4.68
N THR A 78 28.58 25.24 -3.58
CA THR A 78 28.73 26.29 -2.57
C THR A 78 29.77 27.32 -3.04
N PRO A 79 29.43 28.63 -3.09
CA PRO A 79 30.34 29.69 -3.54
C PRO A 79 31.57 29.86 -2.66
#